data_AF-A0AA37TEZ0-F1
#
_entry.id   AF-A0AA37TEZ0-F1
#
_cell.length_a   1.000
_cell.length_b   1.000
_cell.length_c   1.000
_cell.angle_alpha   90.00
_cell.angle_beta   90.00
_cell.angle_gamma   90.00
#
_symmetry.space_group_name_H-M   'P 1'
#
loop_
_entity.id
_entity.type
_entity.pdbx_description
1 polymer ?
#
loop_
_entity_poly.entity_id
_entity_poly.type
_entity_poly.pdbx_seq_one_letter_code
_entity_poly.pdbx_strand_id
1 'polypeptide(L)'
;MRRAWTLLSTLVLATALWTAPGVYGAAQAQNPIQADGQNPTGANPTADSINEELLFRQAPKISGRISIPDGKAANLIQPQGRAYQMFREGWLPWIGALVILGMLGALALFFLWRGRIITDHSQESGKKILRFNAFERFTHWMTAVCFIILSLSGLNYIFGKRLLMPLIGPDAFGALAQYAKYSHVYLAWPFMLGVAFMIVVWIRDNIPNRIDWEWLKAGGGFIGSKHPHAGRFNAGQKGVFWMVAGFGAAMGATGLMMLFPFALFDVNGMQIMQVIHSLIGIVFIAGILAHIYIGTLGMKGAYDAMGSGQVDLAWARAHHDLWVEQEQARTASGPQLGSRPAPAE
;
A
#
# COMPACT_ATOMS: atom_id res chain seq x y z
N MET A 1 1.06 9.33 26.34
CA MET A 1 0.70 7.92 26.62
C MET A 1 -0.76 7.59 26.32
N ARG A 2 -1.78 8.29 26.84
CA ARG A 2 -3.21 7.98 26.58
C ARG A 2 -3.64 7.99 25.09
N ARG A 3 -2.99 8.78 24.23
CA ARG A 3 -3.27 8.86 22.78
C ARG A 3 -2.68 7.71 21.94
N ALA A 4 -1.61 7.06 22.43
CA ALA A 4 -1.03 5.89 21.79
C ALA A 4 -1.86 4.63 22.06
N TRP A 5 -2.45 4.55 23.26
CA TRP A 5 -3.37 3.49 23.64
C TRP A 5 -4.67 3.53 22.84
N THR A 6 -5.19 4.71 22.50
CA THR A 6 -6.38 4.84 21.64
C THR A 6 -6.16 4.39 20.20
N LEU A 7 -4.94 4.56 19.66
CA LEU A 7 -4.57 4.11 18.31
C LEU A 7 -4.35 2.59 18.25
N LEU A 8 -3.76 2.02 19.29
CA LEU A 8 -3.61 0.56 19.40
C LEU A 8 -4.97 -0.12 19.58
N SER A 9 -5.87 0.47 20.38
CA SER A 9 -7.22 -0.06 20.58
C SER A 9 -8.09 0.01 19.32
N THR A 10 -7.96 1.05 18.48
CA THR A 10 -8.71 1.11 17.21
C THR A 10 -8.18 0.16 16.16
N LEU A 11 -6.87 -0.08 16.10
CA LEU A 11 -6.27 -1.10 15.23
C LEU A 11 -6.68 -2.52 15.65
N VAL A 12 -6.69 -2.81 16.95
CA VAL A 12 -7.11 -4.12 17.49
C VAL A 12 -8.62 -4.34 17.29
N LEU A 13 -9.47 -3.30 17.45
CA LEU A 13 -10.90 -3.39 17.15
C LEU A 13 -11.17 -3.66 15.67
N ALA A 14 -10.43 -3.01 14.77
CA ALA A 14 -10.57 -3.19 13.33
C ALA A 14 -10.20 -4.62 12.88
N THR A 15 -9.21 -5.23 13.52
CA THR A 15 -8.86 -6.64 13.27
C THR A 15 -9.83 -7.63 13.91
N ALA A 16 -10.36 -7.34 15.10
CA ALA A 16 -11.34 -8.20 15.77
C ALA A 16 -12.70 -8.23 15.07
N LEU A 17 -13.08 -7.15 14.40
CA LEU A 17 -14.28 -7.08 13.56
C LEU A 17 -14.17 -7.89 12.26
N TRP A 18 -12.96 -8.28 11.85
CA TRP A 18 -12.74 -9.10 10.65
C TRP A 18 -12.88 -10.61 10.92
N THR A 19 -12.63 -11.07 12.15
CA THR A 19 -12.51 -12.51 12.47
C THR A 19 -13.68 -13.09 13.25
N ALA A 20 -14.72 -12.31 13.58
CA ALA A 20 -15.89 -12.81 14.30
C ALA A 20 -16.93 -13.37 13.30
N PRO A 21 -17.14 -14.70 13.21
CA PRO A 21 -18.28 -15.24 12.48
C PRO A 21 -19.52 -14.99 13.35
N GLY A 22 -20.36 -14.01 12.99
CA GLY A 22 -21.64 -13.82 13.67
C GLY A 22 -22.23 -12.41 13.76
N VAL A 23 -21.57 -11.35 13.27
CA VAL A 23 -22.10 -9.97 13.46
C VAL A 23 -22.99 -9.48 12.28
N TYR A 24 -23.49 -10.40 11.45
CA TYR A 24 -24.64 -10.13 10.56
C TYR A 24 -25.98 -10.41 11.24
N GLY A 25 -26.03 -10.41 12.58
CA GLY A 25 -27.29 -10.23 13.27
C GLY A 25 -27.78 -8.80 13.01
N ALA A 26 -28.92 -8.64 12.35
CA ALA A 26 -29.64 -7.38 12.38
C ALA A 26 -29.66 -6.90 13.83
N ALA A 27 -29.04 -5.76 14.11
CA ALA A 27 -29.11 -5.15 15.42
C ALA A 27 -30.60 -5.07 15.76
N GLN A 28 -31.05 -5.86 16.73
CA GLN A 28 -32.41 -5.74 17.23
C GLN A 28 -32.52 -4.30 17.71
N ALA A 29 -33.37 -3.54 17.03
CA ALA A 29 -33.73 -2.21 17.45
C ALA A 29 -34.24 -2.34 18.90
N GLN A 30 -33.44 -1.88 19.86
CA GLN A 30 -34.00 -1.40 21.10
C GLN A 30 -34.81 -0.17 20.71
N ASN A 31 -36.08 -0.38 20.35
CA ASN A 31 -37.08 0.67 20.40
C ASN A 31 -37.03 1.21 21.83
N PRO A 32 -36.61 2.46 22.08
CA PRO A 32 -36.90 3.11 23.33
C PRO A 32 -38.30 3.71 23.17
N ILE A 33 -39.30 2.86 22.89
CA ILE A 33 -40.62 3.17 23.41
C ILE A 33 -40.61 2.46 24.74
N GLN A 34 -40.07 3.15 25.76
CA GLN A 34 -40.35 2.76 27.13
C GLN A 34 -41.88 2.70 27.24
N ALA A 35 -42.38 1.54 27.67
CA ALA A 35 -43.77 1.35 28.02
C ALA A 35 -44.05 2.06 29.35
N ASP A 36 -43.89 3.38 29.36
CA ASP A 36 -44.50 4.27 30.32
C ASP A 36 -44.37 5.68 29.76
N GLY A 37 -45.46 6.45 29.77
CA GLY A 37 -45.61 7.74 29.08
C GLY A 37 -44.79 8.89 29.67
N GLN A 38 -43.53 8.66 30.04
CA GLN A 38 -42.61 9.69 30.52
C GLN A 38 -41.79 10.26 29.37
N ASN A 39 -42.25 11.42 28.89
CA ASN A 39 -41.51 12.27 27.98
C ASN A 39 -40.24 12.79 28.67
N PRO A 40 -39.02 12.53 28.17
CA PRO A 40 -37.78 12.98 28.81
C PRO A 40 -37.61 14.51 28.84
N THR A 41 -38.47 15.26 28.15
CA THR A 41 -38.39 16.73 28.04
C THR A 41 -39.40 17.49 28.91
N GLY A 42 -40.16 16.80 29.77
CA GLY A 42 -41.13 17.48 30.64
C GLY A 42 -42.29 18.12 29.88
N ALA A 43 -43.28 18.62 30.65
CA ALA A 43 -44.63 18.93 30.19
C ALA A 43 -44.80 20.22 29.36
N ASN A 44 -43.78 20.70 28.64
CA ASN A 44 -43.88 21.93 27.83
C ASN A 44 -43.24 21.77 26.44
N PRO A 45 -44.04 21.63 25.37
CA PRO A 45 -43.54 21.61 24.00
C PRO A 45 -43.46 23.05 23.47
N THR A 46 -42.46 23.82 23.90
CA THR A 46 -42.11 25.07 23.21
C THR A 46 -41.09 24.78 22.10
N ALA A 47 -40.89 25.73 21.17
CA ALA A 47 -39.94 25.62 20.06
C ALA A 47 -38.48 25.28 20.49
N ASP A 48 -38.18 25.36 21.79
CA ASP A 48 -36.91 24.99 22.42
C ASP A 48 -36.82 23.51 22.86
N SER A 49 -37.91 22.74 22.83
CA SER A 49 -37.93 21.34 23.30
C SER A 49 -37.31 20.34 22.32
N ILE A 50 -36.94 20.80 21.12
CA ILE A 50 -36.32 20.01 20.08
C ILE A 50 -35.15 20.82 19.51
N ASN A 51 -34.01 20.79 20.20
CA ASN A 51 -32.78 21.30 19.61
C ASN A 51 -32.42 20.38 18.42
N GLU A 52 -32.17 20.95 17.24
CA GLU A 52 -31.68 20.22 16.06
C GLU A 52 -30.51 19.29 16.43
N GLU A 53 -29.61 19.75 17.30
CA GLU A 53 -28.49 18.96 17.79
C GLU A 53 -28.89 17.73 18.62
N LEU A 54 -30.02 17.79 19.35
CA LEU A 54 -30.59 16.64 20.06
C LEU A 54 -31.23 15.63 19.09
N LEU A 55 -31.99 16.09 18.09
CA LEU A 55 -32.53 15.21 17.03
C LEU A 55 -31.41 14.54 16.22
N PHE A 56 -30.37 15.30 15.91
CA PHE A 56 -29.18 14.82 15.22
C PHE A 56 -28.37 13.80 16.03
N ARG A 57 -28.54 13.77 17.35
CA ARG A 57 -27.89 12.81 18.26
C ARG A 57 -28.77 11.58 18.59
N GLN A 58 -30.09 11.68 18.44
CA GLN A 58 -31.03 10.62 18.85
C GLN A 58 -31.32 9.55 17.77
N ALA A 59 -31.26 9.88 16.48
CA ALA A 59 -31.61 8.92 15.42
C ALA A 59 -30.38 8.29 14.73
N PRO A 60 -30.22 6.95 14.71
CA PRO A 60 -29.06 6.27 14.12
C PRO A 60 -28.97 6.37 12.59
N LYS A 61 -30.07 6.77 11.92
CA LYS A 61 -30.22 7.11 10.50
C LYS A 61 -31.66 7.60 10.30
N ILE A 62 -31.87 8.72 9.59
CA ILE A 62 -33.23 9.15 9.20
C ILE A 62 -33.41 8.94 7.71
N SER A 63 -34.46 8.21 7.35
CA SER A 63 -34.86 7.98 5.96
C SER A 63 -36.31 8.44 5.74
N GLY A 64 -36.59 9.06 4.60
CA GLY A 64 -37.91 9.49 4.16
C GLY A 64 -38.51 8.57 3.08
N ARG A 65 -39.71 8.91 2.61
CA ARG A 65 -40.30 8.32 1.41
C ARG A 65 -39.99 9.21 0.21
N ILE A 66 -39.61 8.60 -0.90
CA ILE A 66 -39.37 9.30 -2.16
C ILE A 66 -40.12 8.58 -3.29
N SER A 67 -40.50 9.32 -4.32
CA SER A 67 -41.16 8.78 -5.52
C SER A 67 -40.21 8.55 -6.69
N ILE A 68 -38.93 8.93 -6.55
CA ILE A 68 -37.93 8.77 -7.60
C ILE A 68 -37.25 7.40 -7.53
N PRO A 69 -36.78 6.84 -8.65
CA PRO A 69 -36.16 5.51 -8.69
C PRO A 69 -34.92 5.36 -7.81
N ASP A 70 -34.19 6.45 -7.53
CA ASP A 70 -33.00 6.43 -6.68
C ASP A 70 -33.36 6.37 -5.20
N GLY A 71 -33.69 5.17 -4.72
CA GLY A 71 -34.01 4.89 -3.31
C GLY A 71 -32.97 5.37 -2.29
N LYS A 72 -31.74 5.73 -2.70
CA LYS A 72 -30.70 6.26 -1.83
C LYS A 72 -30.99 7.70 -1.39
N ALA A 73 -31.67 8.48 -2.23
CA ALA A 73 -32.09 9.84 -1.91
C ALA A 73 -33.14 9.89 -0.78
N ALA A 74 -33.67 8.74 -0.39
CA ALA A 74 -34.50 8.61 0.81
C ALA A 74 -33.69 8.84 2.09
N ASN A 75 -32.36 8.73 2.09
CA ASN A 75 -31.56 8.97 3.30
C ASN A 75 -31.38 10.46 3.55
N LEU A 76 -32.06 10.98 4.58
CA LEU A 76 -32.05 12.38 4.96
C LEU A 76 -30.91 12.71 5.95
N ILE A 77 -30.64 11.82 6.91
CA ILE A 77 -29.58 12.02 7.91
C ILE A 77 -28.79 10.72 8.09
N GLN A 78 -27.46 10.83 7.99
CA GLN A 78 -26.53 9.73 8.24
C GLN A 78 -25.43 10.16 9.23
N PRO A 79 -25.59 9.89 10.54
CA PRO A 79 -24.61 10.29 11.55
C PRO A 79 -23.19 9.78 11.27
N GLN A 80 -23.07 8.59 10.66
CA GLN A 80 -21.79 7.98 10.28
C GLN A 80 -21.04 8.83 9.24
N GLY A 81 -21.75 9.60 8.42
CA GLY A 81 -21.16 10.54 7.46
C GLY A 81 -20.34 11.65 8.14
N ARG A 82 -20.75 12.09 9.33
CA ARG A 82 -19.97 13.07 10.12
C ARG A 82 -18.66 12.48 10.63
N ALA A 83 -18.68 11.25 11.12
CA ALA A 83 -17.48 10.55 11.54
C ALA A 83 -16.53 10.32 10.36
N TYR A 84 -17.07 9.93 9.20
CA TYR A 84 -16.31 9.80 7.97
C TYR A 84 -15.68 11.13 7.53
N GLN A 85 -16.46 12.23 7.53
CA GLN A 85 -15.95 13.56 7.18
C GLN A 85 -14.86 14.02 8.15
N MET A 86 -15.05 13.82 9.46
CA MET A 86 -14.05 14.13 10.48
C MET A 86 -12.75 13.34 10.25
N PHE A 87 -12.86 12.05 9.90
CA PHE A 87 -11.68 11.25 9.56
C PHE A 87 -11.02 11.77 8.29
N ARG A 88 -11.77 11.93 7.19
CA ARG A 88 -11.26 12.31 5.86
C ARG A 88 -10.64 13.70 5.84
N GLU A 89 -11.29 14.69 6.43
CA GLU A 89 -10.82 16.08 6.40
C GLU A 89 -9.90 16.42 7.58
N GLY A 90 -10.02 15.70 8.70
CA GLY A 90 -9.21 15.89 9.90
C GLY A 90 -8.03 14.93 9.95
N TRP A 91 -8.27 13.67 10.29
CA TRP A 91 -7.22 12.70 10.62
C TRP A 91 -6.39 12.23 9.43
N LEU A 92 -7.01 11.94 8.30
CA LEU A 92 -6.36 11.29 7.16
C LEU A 92 -5.16 12.08 6.61
N PRO A 93 -5.23 13.41 6.40
CA PRO A 93 -4.06 14.20 5.98
C PRO A 93 -2.92 14.15 6.99
N TRP A 94 -3.21 14.19 8.29
CA TRP A 94 -2.19 14.12 9.33
C TRP A 94 -1.53 12.74 9.40
N ILE A 95 -2.31 11.67 9.30
CA ILE A 95 -1.78 10.30 9.23
C ILE A 95 -0.88 10.17 7.99
N GLY A 96 -1.37 10.60 6.82
CA GLY A 96 -0.60 10.56 5.59
C GLY A 96 0.70 11.35 5.67
N ALA A 97 0.65 12.57 6.20
CA ALA A 97 1.82 13.43 6.34
C ALA A 97 2.83 12.80 7.32
N LEU A 98 2.38 12.33 8.48
CA LEU A 98 3.24 11.68 9.47
C LEU A 98 3.94 10.45 8.89
N VAL A 99 3.21 9.58 8.20
CA VAL A 99 3.76 8.34 7.65
C VAL A 99 4.71 8.60 6.49
N ILE A 100 4.33 9.46 5.55
CA ILE A 100 5.14 9.73 4.35
C ILE A 100 6.37 10.58 4.70
N LEU A 101 6.19 11.70 5.40
CA LEU A 101 7.32 12.54 5.81
C LEU A 101 8.19 11.83 6.85
N GLY A 102 7.58 11.04 7.74
CA GLY A 102 8.31 10.19 8.68
C GLY A 102 9.18 9.16 7.97
N MET A 103 8.65 8.49 6.93
CA MET A 103 9.45 7.58 6.11
C MET A 103 10.58 8.31 5.37
N LEU A 104 10.29 9.44 4.72
CA LEU A 104 11.32 10.23 4.04
C LEU A 104 12.42 10.70 5.01
N GLY A 105 12.04 11.16 6.20
CA GLY A 105 12.97 11.54 7.26
C GLY A 105 13.78 10.36 7.77
N ALA A 106 13.17 9.19 7.95
CA ALA A 106 13.86 7.97 8.34
C ALA A 106 14.88 7.52 7.28
N LEU A 107 14.53 7.58 6.00
CA LEU A 107 15.44 7.25 4.90
C LEU A 107 16.58 8.27 4.80
N ALA A 108 16.30 9.56 4.99
CA ALA A 108 17.33 10.61 5.01
C ALA A 108 18.30 10.42 6.18
N LEU A 109 17.78 10.17 7.39
CA LEU A 109 18.60 9.89 8.57
C LEU A 109 19.45 8.62 8.37
N PHE A 110 18.85 7.56 7.84
CA PHE A 110 19.56 6.33 7.53
C PHE A 110 20.68 6.56 6.50
N PHE A 111 20.42 7.35 5.46
CA PHE A 111 21.41 7.73 4.47
C PHE A 111 22.56 8.55 5.07
N LEU A 112 22.27 9.52 5.94
CA LEU A 112 23.29 10.33 6.61
C LEU A 112 24.13 9.51 7.57
N TRP A 113 23.54 8.53 8.25
CA TRP A 113 24.25 7.66 9.19
C TRP A 113 25.10 6.59 8.48
N ARG A 114 24.54 5.90 7.47
CA ARG A 114 25.17 4.73 6.85
C ARG A 114 25.90 5.04 5.54
N GLY A 115 25.52 6.11 4.85
CA GLY A 115 25.95 6.42 3.49
C GLY A 115 25.38 5.46 2.44
N ARG A 116 25.95 5.48 1.24
CA ARG A 116 25.65 4.48 0.21
C ARG A 116 26.29 3.15 0.62
N ILE A 117 25.55 2.06 0.49
CA ILE A 117 26.08 0.71 0.70
C ILE A 117 26.91 0.37 -0.53
N ILE A 118 28.23 0.50 -0.34
CA ILE A 118 29.26 0.12 -1.28
C ILE A 118 29.82 -1.20 -0.75
N THR A 119 29.97 -2.19 -1.61
CA THR A 119 30.64 -3.44 -1.27
C THR A 119 32.14 -3.23 -1.30
N ASP A 120 32.79 -3.30 -0.13
CA ASP A 120 34.24 -3.08 0.07
C ASP A 120 35.14 -4.08 -0.68
N HIS A 121 34.55 -5.16 -1.25
CA HIS A 121 35.28 -6.25 -1.91
C HIS A 121 34.85 -6.52 -3.37
N SER A 122 33.91 -5.76 -3.93
CA SER A 122 33.52 -5.93 -5.34
C SER A 122 34.08 -4.77 -6.17
N GLN A 123 35.38 -4.78 -6.43
CA GLN A 123 35.82 -4.10 -7.65
C GLN A 123 35.05 -4.74 -8.81
N GLU A 124 34.38 -3.92 -9.63
CA GLU A 124 33.59 -4.40 -10.77
C GLU A 124 34.44 -5.39 -11.56
N SER A 125 33.99 -6.64 -11.63
CA SER A 125 34.72 -7.69 -12.34
C SER A 125 34.73 -7.46 -13.86
N GLY A 126 33.84 -6.58 -14.35
CA GLY A 126 33.55 -6.36 -15.77
C GLY A 126 32.71 -7.49 -16.38
N LYS A 127 32.56 -8.63 -15.70
CA LYS A 127 31.75 -9.76 -16.13
C LYS A 127 30.32 -9.59 -15.58
N LYS A 128 29.34 -9.55 -16.48
CA LYS A 128 27.93 -9.42 -16.12
C LYS A 128 27.23 -10.79 -16.11
N ILE A 129 26.27 -10.96 -15.21
CA ILE A 129 25.37 -12.11 -15.12
C ILE A 129 23.92 -11.64 -15.25
N LEU A 130 23.10 -12.37 -16.01
CA LEU A 130 21.68 -12.07 -16.15
C LEU A 130 20.95 -12.42 -14.85
N ARG A 131 20.34 -11.43 -14.21
CA ARG A 131 19.58 -11.57 -12.96
C ARG A 131 18.08 -11.57 -13.20
N PHE A 132 17.60 -10.66 -14.04
CA PHE A 132 16.19 -10.53 -14.41
C PHE A 132 16.04 -10.47 -15.93
N ASN A 133 15.21 -11.35 -16.47
CA ASN A 133 14.95 -11.40 -17.90
C ASN A 133 14.05 -10.23 -18.37
N ALA A 134 13.80 -10.14 -19.67
CA ALA A 134 12.99 -9.06 -20.25
C ALA A 134 11.54 -9.05 -19.73
N PHE A 135 10.91 -10.21 -19.54
CA PHE A 135 9.54 -10.33 -19.06
C PHE A 135 9.40 -9.93 -17.59
N GLU A 136 10.36 -10.32 -16.76
CA GLU A 136 10.44 -9.91 -15.36
C GLU A 136 10.58 -8.39 -15.23
N ARG A 137 11.46 -7.78 -16.04
CA ARG A 137 11.63 -6.33 -16.08
C ARG A 137 10.39 -5.62 -16.59
N PHE A 138 9.75 -6.12 -17.65
CA PHE A 138 8.50 -5.56 -18.15
C PHE A 138 7.42 -5.56 -17.05
N THR A 139 7.23 -6.70 -16.38
CA THR A 139 6.28 -6.85 -15.27
C THR A 139 6.60 -5.86 -14.15
N HIS A 140 7.88 -5.70 -13.79
CA HIS A 140 8.33 -4.72 -12.82
C HIS A 140 7.97 -3.29 -13.21
N TRP A 141 8.42 -2.84 -14.38
CA TRP A 141 8.27 -1.45 -14.81
C TRP A 141 6.82 -1.07 -15.09
N MET A 142 6.03 -1.97 -15.68
CA MET A 142 4.59 -1.76 -15.84
C MET A 142 3.92 -1.51 -14.48
N THR A 143 4.19 -2.38 -13.50
CA THR A 143 3.59 -2.27 -12.16
C THR A 143 4.10 -1.01 -11.43
N ALA A 144 5.40 -0.73 -11.51
CA ALA A 144 6.03 0.41 -10.83
C ALA A 144 5.52 1.76 -11.39
N VAL A 145 5.44 1.91 -12.71
CA VAL A 145 4.92 3.13 -13.34
C VAL A 145 3.45 3.34 -13.00
N CYS A 146 2.63 2.28 -13.07
CA CYS A 146 1.23 2.38 -12.65
C CYS A 146 1.14 2.77 -11.17
N PHE A 147 1.90 2.11 -10.29
CA PHE A 147 1.91 2.42 -8.86
C PHE A 147 2.28 3.88 -8.57
N ILE A 148 3.28 4.44 -9.25
CA ILE A 148 3.66 5.85 -9.08
C ILE A 148 2.49 6.77 -9.43
N ILE A 149 1.83 6.55 -10.56
CA ILE A 149 0.70 7.39 -10.99
C ILE A 149 -0.51 7.21 -10.06
N LEU A 150 -0.81 5.98 -9.64
CA LEU A 150 -1.86 5.68 -8.65
C LEU A 150 -1.57 6.36 -7.31
N SER A 151 -0.32 6.34 -6.87
CA SER A 151 0.12 6.97 -5.63
C SER A 151 -0.02 8.48 -5.70
N LEU A 152 0.47 9.12 -6.78
CA LEU A 152 0.36 10.57 -6.96
C LEU A 152 -1.09 11.04 -7.04
N SER A 153 -1.94 10.31 -7.76
CA SER A 153 -3.37 10.61 -7.84
C SER A 153 -4.11 10.38 -6.51
N GLY A 154 -3.75 9.34 -5.74
CA GLY A 154 -4.25 9.12 -4.38
C GLY A 154 -3.80 10.21 -3.39
N LEU A 155 -2.55 10.66 -3.48
CA LEU A 155 -2.04 11.77 -2.68
C LEU A 155 -2.70 13.09 -3.06
N ASN A 156 -3.02 13.30 -4.35
CA ASN A 156 -3.80 14.45 -4.80
C ASN A 156 -5.20 14.46 -4.15
N TYR A 157 -5.84 13.30 -3.96
CA TYR A 157 -7.11 13.22 -3.25
C TYR A 157 -7.02 13.69 -1.78
N ILE A 158 -5.93 13.33 -1.07
CA ILE A 158 -5.75 13.66 0.35
C ILE A 158 -5.27 15.10 0.55
N PHE A 159 -4.25 15.50 -0.22
CA PHE A 159 -3.50 16.74 -0.01
C PHE A 159 -3.73 17.79 -1.09
N GLY A 160 -4.18 17.42 -2.29
CA GLY A 160 -4.22 18.31 -3.45
C GLY A 160 -5.00 19.60 -3.22
N LYS A 161 -6.17 19.52 -2.60
CA LYS A 161 -6.96 20.72 -2.26
C LYS A 161 -6.26 21.64 -1.25
N ARG A 162 -5.47 21.08 -0.33
CA ARG A 162 -4.78 21.82 0.75
C ARG A 162 -3.47 22.44 0.27
N LEU A 163 -2.75 21.72 -0.59
CA LEU A 163 -1.38 22.07 -0.99
C LEU A 163 -1.31 22.59 -2.41
N LEU A 164 -1.98 21.96 -3.37
CA LEU A 164 -1.85 22.30 -4.79
C LEU A 164 -2.83 23.39 -5.21
N MET A 165 -4.10 23.30 -4.83
CA MET A 165 -5.12 24.29 -5.22
C MET A 165 -4.73 25.75 -4.88
N PRO A 166 -4.18 26.06 -3.69
CA PRO A 166 -3.72 27.43 -3.41
C PRO A 166 -2.54 27.90 -4.26
N LEU A 167 -1.73 26.97 -4.79
CA LEU A 167 -0.54 27.28 -5.57
C LEU A 167 -0.83 27.48 -7.06
N ILE A 168 -1.74 26.68 -7.64
CA ILE A 168 -2.01 26.67 -9.09
C ILE A 168 -3.38 27.25 -9.46
N GLY A 169 -4.21 27.57 -8.46
CA GLY A 169 -5.56 28.09 -8.64
C GLY A 169 -6.63 27.00 -8.86
N PRO A 170 -7.93 27.33 -8.67
CA PRO A 170 -9.02 26.37 -8.72
C PRO A 170 -9.20 25.69 -10.08
N ASP A 171 -9.08 26.41 -11.19
CA ASP A 171 -9.32 25.87 -12.53
C ASP A 171 -8.26 24.84 -12.94
N ALA A 172 -6.98 25.19 -12.75
CA ALA A 172 -5.87 24.28 -13.01
C ALA A 172 -5.92 23.05 -12.09
N PHE A 173 -6.27 23.24 -10.81
CA PHE A 173 -6.47 22.12 -9.90
C PHE A 173 -7.65 21.24 -10.31
N GLY A 174 -8.75 21.82 -10.80
CA GLY A 174 -9.89 21.08 -11.33
C GLY A 174 -9.48 20.17 -12.48
N ALA A 175 -8.72 20.70 -13.44
CA ALA A 175 -8.16 19.91 -14.54
C ALA A 175 -7.24 18.79 -14.04
N LEU A 176 -6.29 19.11 -13.16
CA LEU A 176 -5.38 18.13 -12.57
C LEU A 176 -6.13 17.01 -11.82
N ALA A 177 -7.11 17.36 -11.00
CA ALA A 177 -7.91 16.42 -10.24
C ALA A 177 -8.74 15.50 -11.15
N GLN A 178 -9.24 16.02 -12.27
CA GLN A 178 -9.96 15.23 -13.26
C GLN A 178 -9.04 14.20 -13.94
N TYR A 179 -7.86 14.62 -14.40
CA TYR A 179 -6.88 13.68 -14.97
C TYR A 179 -6.39 12.68 -13.92
N ALA A 180 -6.13 13.12 -12.69
CA ALA A 180 -5.75 12.23 -11.59
C ALA A 180 -6.82 11.16 -11.36
N LYS A 181 -8.11 11.51 -11.37
CA LYS A 181 -9.22 10.54 -11.26
C LYS A 181 -9.20 9.53 -12.41
N TYR A 182 -9.11 9.99 -13.66
CA TYR A 182 -9.10 9.09 -14.82
C TYR A 182 -7.89 8.16 -14.80
N SER A 183 -6.69 8.69 -14.60
CA SER A 183 -5.47 7.90 -14.47
C SER A 183 -5.58 6.89 -13.33
N HIS A 184 -6.15 7.28 -12.18
CA HIS A 184 -6.31 6.39 -11.04
C HIS A 184 -7.17 5.16 -11.38
N VAL A 185 -8.30 5.39 -12.07
CA VAL A 185 -9.23 4.31 -12.42
C VAL A 185 -8.68 3.42 -13.54
N TYR A 186 -8.16 4.01 -14.61
CA TYR A 186 -7.74 3.23 -15.78
C TYR A 186 -6.41 2.48 -15.54
N LEU A 187 -5.46 3.08 -14.82
CA LEU A 187 -4.18 2.42 -14.52
C LEU A 187 -4.26 1.43 -13.36
N ALA A 188 -5.36 1.41 -12.60
CA ALA A 188 -5.59 0.37 -11.59
C ALA A 188 -5.65 -1.03 -12.22
N TRP A 189 -6.21 -1.17 -13.42
CA TRP A 189 -6.31 -2.45 -14.13
C TRP A 189 -4.95 -3.06 -14.50
N PRO A 190 -4.06 -2.38 -15.23
CA PRO A 190 -2.71 -2.90 -15.50
C PRO A 190 -1.88 -3.04 -14.22
N PHE A 191 -2.10 -2.22 -13.19
CA PHE A 191 -1.47 -2.42 -11.88
C PHE A 191 -1.86 -3.76 -11.25
N MET A 192 -3.17 -4.06 -11.15
CA MET A 192 -3.66 -5.32 -10.60
C MET A 192 -3.17 -6.53 -11.41
N LEU A 193 -3.17 -6.42 -12.74
CA LEU A 193 -2.61 -7.44 -13.63
C LEU A 193 -1.09 -7.63 -13.38
N GLY A 194 -0.36 -6.53 -13.23
CA GLY A 194 1.06 -6.54 -12.92
C GLY A 194 1.38 -7.22 -11.58
N VAL A 195 0.61 -6.94 -10.53
CA VAL A 195 0.72 -7.62 -9.23
C VAL A 195 0.45 -9.13 -9.40
N ALA A 196 -0.58 -9.52 -10.16
CA ALA A 196 -0.85 -10.94 -10.42
C ALA A 196 0.31 -11.63 -11.15
N PHE A 197 0.90 -10.99 -12.16
CA PHE A 197 2.10 -11.50 -12.84
C PHE A 197 3.30 -11.58 -11.91
N MET A 198 3.56 -10.57 -11.07
CA MET A 198 4.65 -10.62 -10.10
C MET A 198 4.51 -11.82 -9.16
N ILE A 199 3.29 -12.10 -8.67
CA ILE A 199 3.04 -13.26 -7.82
C ILE A 199 3.39 -14.53 -8.58
N VAL A 200 2.83 -14.75 -9.77
CA VAL A 200 3.07 -15.98 -10.55
C VAL A 200 4.55 -16.17 -10.88
N VAL A 201 5.24 -15.10 -11.29
CA VAL A 201 6.63 -15.16 -11.77
C VAL A 201 7.62 -15.31 -10.61
N TRP A 202 7.38 -14.66 -9.47
CA TRP A 202 8.38 -14.56 -8.39
C TRP A 202 8.05 -15.33 -7.12
N ILE A 203 6.83 -15.88 -6.96
CA ILE A 203 6.43 -16.54 -5.70
C ILE A 203 7.40 -17.66 -5.29
N ARG A 204 7.84 -18.49 -6.26
CA ARG A 204 8.74 -19.62 -6.00
C ARG A 204 10.05 -19.18 -5.31
N ASP A 205 10.63 -18.07 -5.77
CA ASP A 205 11.91 -17.58 -5.26
C ASP A 205 11.75 -16.75 -3.97
N ASN A 206 10.51 -16.40 -3.60
CA ASN A 206 10.19 -15.52 -2.47
C ASN A 206 9.55 -16.24 -1.27
N ILE A 207 9.51 -17.57 -1.27
CA ILE A 207 9.12 -18.34 -0.09
C ILE A 207 10.19 -18.17 1.00
N PRO A 208 9.83 -17.71 2.21
CA PRO A 208 10.77 -17.60 3.32
C PRO A 208 11.36 -18.96 3.71
N ASN A 209 12.65 -18.99 3.99
CA ASN A 209 13.38 -20.19 4.39
C ASN A 209 14.32 -19.89 5.57
N ARG A 210 15.04 -20.91 6.04
CA ARG A 210 15.93 -20.79 7.21
C ARG A 210 17.07 -19.78 7.01
N ILE A 211 17.57 -19.65 5.79
CA ILE A 211 18.67 -18.73 5.44
C ILE A 211 18.21 -17.28 5.62
N ASP A 212 16.94 -16.98 5.33
CA ASP A 212 16.38 -15.64 5.55
C ASP A 212 16.39 -15.25 7.04
N TRP A 213 16.18 -16.22 7.94
CA TRP A 213 16.23 -15.97 9.38
C TRP A 213 17.66 -15.67 9.86
N GLU A 214 18.64 -16.36 9.30
CA GLU A 214 20.06 -16.10 9.56
C GLU A 214 20.48 -14.73 9.00
N TRP A 215 19.97 -14.36 7.82
CA TRP A 215 20.16 -13.04 7.22
C TRP A 215 19.60 -11.91 8.09
N LEU A 216 18.40 -12.09 8.64
CA LEU A 216 17.78 -11.13 9.56
C LEU A 216 18.56 -11.00 10.87
N LYS A 217 19.00 -12.12 11.46
CA LYS A 217 19.84 -12.12 12.66
C LYS A 217 21.19 -11.44 12.44
N ALA A 218 21.72 -11.50 11.23
CA ALA A 218 22.94 -10.82 10.82
C ALA A 218 22.73 -9.32 10.51
N GLY A 219 21.55 -8.76 10.79
CA GLY A 219 21.25 -7.35 10.55
C GLY A 219 21.15 -7.00 9.05
N GLY A 220 20.88 -7.99 8.21
CA GLY A 220 20.65 -7.81 6.78
C GLY A 220 21.85 -7.35 5.96
N GLY A 221 23.07 -7.52 6.47
CA GLY A 221 24.29 -7.01 5.84
C GLY A 221 24.39 -5.48 5.85
N PHE A 222 23.46 -4.78 6.53
CA PHE A 222 23.50 -3.33 6.71
C PHE A 222 24.16 -2.93 8.02
N ILE A 223 24.05 -3.79 9.03
CA ILE A 223 24.53 -3.57 10.40
C ILE A 223 25.66 -4.56 10.70
N GLY A 224 26.88 -4.05 10.93
CA GLY A 224 28.08 -4.85 11.16
C GLY A 224 28.83 -5.23 9.87
N SER A 225 29.86 -6.07 10.02
CA SER A 225 30.75 -6.53 8.94
C SER A 225 30.43 -7.93 8.41
N LYS A 226 29.29 -8.51 8.82
CA LYS A 226 28.90 -9.86 8.39
C LYS A 226 28.20 -9.79 7.03
N HIS A 227 28.61 -10.66 6.11
CA HIS A 227 27.96 -10.88 4.82
C HIS A 227 27.08 -12.13 4.92
N PRO A 228 25.79 -12.00 5.26
CA PRO A 228 24.89 -13.15 5.31
C PRO A 228 24.64 -13.71 3.90
N HIS A 229 24.72 -15.03 3.78
CA HIS A 229 24.39 -15.76 2.56
C HIS A 229 22.98 -15.45 2.09
N ALA A 230 22.78 -15.37 0.77
CA ALA A 230 21.47 -15.12 0.20
C ALA A 230 21.27 -15.84 -1.15
N GLY A 231 20.06 -16.35 -1.34
CA GLY A 231 19.61 -16.88 -2.63
C GLY A 231 19.30 -15.77 -3.63
N ARG A 232 18.47 -16.10 -4.63
CA ARG A 232 18.11 -15.14 -5.70
C ARG A 232 17.54 -13.84 -5.10
N PHE A 233 16.70 -13.96 -4.09
CA PHE A 233 16.25 -12.85 -3.25
C PHE A 233 16.72 -13.04 -1.81
N ASN A 234 17.15 -11.94 -1.17
CA ASN A 234 17.43 -11.91 0.26
C ASN A 234 16.14 -11.68 1.08
N ALA A 235 16.21 -11.83 2.40
CA ALA A 235 15.03 -11.71 3.27
C ALA A 235 14.31 -10.35 3.14
N GLY A 236 15.06 -9.25 2.98
CA GLY A 236 14.50 -7.92 2.78
C GLY A 236 13.72 -7.81 1.46
N GLN A 237 14.28 -8.32 0.36
CA GLN A 237 13.61 -8.37 -0.94
C GLN A 237 12.36 -9.27 -0.91
N LYS A 238 12.40 -10.41 -0.19
CA LYS A 238 11.22 -11.26 0.03
C LYS A 238 10.14 -10.53 0.83
N GLY A 239 10.54 -9.74 1.83
CA GLY A 239 9.64 -8.86 2.57
C GLY A 239 8.94 -7.87 1.65
N VAL A 240 9.67 -7.24 0.72
CA VAL A 240 9.08 -6.35 -0.29
C VAL A 240 8.13 -7.11 -1.21
N PHE A 241 8.47 -8.32 -1.67
CA PHE A 241 7.57 -9.14 -2.47
C PHE A 241 6.23 -9.37 -1.77
N TRP A 242 6.24 -9.82 -0.51
CA TRP A 242 5.02 -10.08 0.24
C TRP A 242 4.23 -8.81 0.56
N MET A 243 4.93 -7.70 0.81
CA MET A 243 4.31 -6.38 0.95
C MET A 243 3.58 -5.96 -0.34
N VAL A 244 4.23 -6.06 -1.50
CA VAL A 244 3.64 -5.71 -2.81
C VAL A 244 2.49 -6.63 -3.16
N ALA A 245 2.65 -7.95 -2.96
CA ALA A 245 1.59 -8.92 -3.21
C ALA A 245 0.38 -8.68 -2.29
N GLY A 246 0.61 -8.53 -0.99
CA GLY A 246 -0.44 -8.33 0.00
C GLY A 246 -1.16 -6.99 -0.14
N PHE A 247 -0.42 -5.88 -0.10
CA PHE A 247 -1.02 -4.56 -0.26
C PHE A 247 -1.54 -4.32 -1.67
N GLY A 248 -0.87 -4.83 -2.71
CA GLY A 248 -1.37 -4.75 -4.09
C GLY A 248 -2.71 -5.46 -4.25
N ALA A 249 -2.85 -6.67 -3.72
CA ALA A 249 -4.13 -7.40 -3.74
C ALA A 249 -5.21 -6.68 -2.91
N ALA A 250 -4.87 -6.16 -1.73
CA ALA A 250 -5.82 -5.43 -0.88
C ALA A 250 -6.28 -4.11 -1.52
N MET A 251 -5.38 -3.37 -2.16
CA MET A 251 -5.71 -2.17 -2.93
C MET A 251 -6.58 -2.49 -4.14
N GLY A 252 -6.30 -3.58 -4.85
CA GLY A 252 -7.14 -4.07 -5.94
C GLY A 252 -8.56 -4.42 -5.47
N ALA A 253 -8.68 -5.21 -4.41
CA ALA A 253 -9.96 -5.62 -3.85
C ALA A 253 -10.81 -4.42 -3.39
N THR A 254 -10.24 -3.56 -2.55
CA THR A 254 -10.94 -2.37 -2.06
C THR A 254 -11.22 -1.35 -3.16
N GLY A 255 -10.31 -1.22 -4.15
CA GLY A 255 -10.50 -0.37 -5.33
C GLY A 255 -11.65 -0.84 -6.21
N LEU A 256 -11.74 -2.15 -6.49
CA LEU A 256 -12.86 -2.75 -7.25
C LEU A 256 -14.20 -2.58 -6.53
N MET A 257 -14.23 -2.78 -5.21
CA MET A 257 -15.42 -2.54 -4.39
C MET A 257 -15.91 -1.09 -4.49
N MET A 258 -14.99 -0.12 -4.61
CA MET A 258 -15.34 1.29 -4.77
C MET A 258 -15.68 1.66 -6.22
N LEU A 259 -15.09 0.98 -7.21
CA LEU A 259 -15.29 1.24 -8.63
C LEU A 259 -16.71 0.84 -9.09
N PHE A 260 -17.28 -0.18 -8.46
CA PHE A 260 -18.67 -0.61 -8.65
C PHE A 260 -19.52 -0.21 -7.44
N PRO A 261 -19.78 1.11 -7.25
CA PRO A 261 -20.39 1.61 -6.04
C PRO A 261 -21.78 1.00 -5.86
N PHE A 262 -22.08 0.57 -4.64
CA PHE A 262 -23.37 -0.01 -4.26
C PHE A 262 -23.72 -1.37 -4.85
N ALA A 263 -22.78 -2.04 -5.54
CA ALA A 263 -22.95 -3.44 -5.94
C ALA A 263 -22.87 -4.39 -4.73
N LEU A 264 -22.01 -4.09 -3.75
CA LEU A 264 -21.77 -4.93 -2.57
C LEU A 264 -22.05 -4.23 -1.24
N PHE A 265 -21.99 -2.90 -1.20
CA PHE A 265 -22.01 -2.12 0.05
C PHE A 265 -22.98 -0.95 -0.01
N ASP A 266 -23.60 -0.61 1.11
CA ASP A 266 -24.36 0.62 1.23
C ASP A 266 -23.43 1.85 1.39
N VAL A 267 -24.01 3.03 1.63
CA VAL A 267 -23.24 4.27 1.82
C VAL A 267 -22.23 4.16 2.96
N ASN A 268 -22.57 3.46 4.05
CA ASN A 268 -21.64 3.31 5.17
C ASN A 268 -20.49 2.37 4.79
N GLY A 269 -20.77 1.25 4.13
CA GLY A 269 -19.71 0.36 3.64
C GLY A 269 -18.77 1.06 2.66
N MET A 270 -19.28 1.91 1.77
CA MET A 270 -18.45 2.73 0.86
C MET A 270 -17.54 3.73 1.59
N GLN A 271 -18.00 4.30 2.71
CA GLN A 271 -17.17 5.16 3.57
C GLN A 271 -16.06 4.36 4.23
N ILE A 272 -16.38 3.18 4.77
CA ILE A 272 -15.39 2.28 5.38
C ILE A 272 -14.35 1.83 4.35
N MET A 273 -14.77 1.48 3.13
CA MET A 273 -13.82 1.11 2.06
C MET A 273 -12.89 2.26 1.69
N GLN A 274 -13.37 3.51 1.65
CA GLN A 274 -12.51 4.68 1.43
C GLN A 274 -11.49 4.86 2.56
N VAL A 275 -11.88 4.64 3.82
CA VAL A 275 -10.97 4.67 4.97
C VAL A 275 -9.90 3.57 4.83
N ILE A 276 -10.30 2.34 4.59
CA ILE A 276 -9.37 1.20 4.46
C ILE A 276 -8.40 1.41 3.29
N HIS A 277 -8.93 1.75 2.12
CA HIS A 277 -8.13 1.96 0.91
C HIS A 277 -7.11 3.08 1.09
N SER A 278 -7.51 4.19 1.71
CA SER A 278 -6.61 5.32 1.97
C SER A 278 -5.51 4.99 2.99
N LEU A 279 -5.82 4.24 4.05
CA LEU A 279 -4.83 3.82 5.05
C LEU A 279 -3.83 2.80 4.48
N ILE A 280 -4.30 1.79 3.75
CA ILE A 280 -3.43 0.82 3.07
C ILE A 280 -2.56 1.55 2.06
N GLY A 281 -3.13 2.44 1.25
CA GLY A 281 -2.40 3.22 0.25
C GLY A 281 -1.26 4.03 0.86
N ILE A 282 -1.50 4.73 1.98
CA ILE A 282 -0.46 5.51 2.69
C ILE A 282 0.69 4.61 3.14
N VAL A 283 0.40 3.49 3.80
CA VAL A 283 1.42 2.55 4.29
C VAL A 283 2.19 1.92 3.14
N PHE A 284 1.48 1.58 2.06
CA PHE A 284 2.09 0.98 0.88
C PHE A 284 3.01 1.96 0.16
N ILE A 285 2.62 3.23 0.02
CA ILE A 285 3.49 4.30 -0.50
C ILE A 285 4.77 4.40 0.33
N ALA A 286 4.67 4.44 1.66
CA ALA A 286 5.85 4.49 2.53
C ALA A 286 6.78 3.28 2.34
N GLY A 287 6.22 2.06 2.26
CA GLY A 287 7.00 0.86 1.97
C GLY A 287 7.70 0.90 0.61
N ILE A 288 7.03 1.39 -0.43
CA ILE A 288 7.61 1.53 -1.76
C ILE A 288 8.68 2.62 -1.81
N LEU A 289 8.55 3.71 -1.05
CA LEU A 289 9.63 4.69 -0.90
C LEU A 289 10.92 4.05 -0.37
N ALA A 290 10.81 3.17 0.64
CA ALA A 290 11.95 2.42 1.15
C ALA A 290 12.54 1.46 0.10
N HIS A 291 11.68 0.78 -0.68
CA HIS A 291 12.13 -0.08 -1.79
C HIS A 291 12.86 0.71 -2.88
N ILE A 292 12.30 1.84 -3.33
CA ILE A 292 12.93 2.74 -4.31
C ILE A 292 14.28 3.22 -3.79
N TYR A 293 14.36 3.63 -2.51
CA TYR A 293 15.60 4.07 -1.90
C TYR A 293 16.69 3.00 -1.99
N ILE A 294 16.42 1.77 -1.53
CA ILE A 294 17.40 0.68 -1.56
C ILE A 294 17.78 0.33 -3.00
N GLY A 295 16.82 0.29 -3.93
CA GLY A 295 17.05 -0.07 -5.33
C GLY A 295 17.77 0.98 -6.18
N THR A 296 17.93 2.21 -5.69
CA THR A 296 18.51 3.32 -6.47
C THR A 296 19.68 4.01 -5.76
N LEU A 297 19.41 4.72 -4.67
CA LEU A 297 20.39 5.55 -3.98
C LEU A 297 21.16 4.75 -2.92
N GLY A 298 20.45 3.90 -2.18
CA GLY A 298 20.93 3.19 -1.00
C GLY A 298 21.96 2.10 -1.31
N MET A 299 21.81 1.38 -2.43
CA MET A 299 22.73 0.29 -2.81
C MET A 299 23.30 0.51 -4.21
N LYS A 300 24.63 0.61 -4.31
CA LYS A 300 25.31 0.80 -5.60
C LYS A 300 25.15 -0.46 -6.47
N GLY A 301 24.88 -0.28 -7.77
CA GLY A 301 24.71 -1.38 -8.73
C GLY A 301 23.36 -2.09 -8.68
N ALA A 302 22.53 -1.84 -7.67
CA ALA A 302 21.20 -2.47 -7.55
C ALA A 302 20.25 -2.07 -8.69
N TYR A 303 20.33 -0.82 -9.16
CA TYR A 303 19.52 -0.32 -10.27
C TYR A 303 19.75 -1.10 -11.57
N ASP A 304 20.99 -1.54 -11.84
CA ASP A 304 21.35 -2.24 -13.08
C ASP A 304 20.58 -3.55 -13.26
N ALA A 305 20.21 -4.18 -12.14
CA ALA A 305 19.39 -5.39 -12.11
C ALA A 305 18.04 -5.16 -12.80
N MET A 306 17.37 -4.02 -12.58
CA MET A 306 16.07 -3.72 -13.19
C MET A 306 16.19 -2.86 -14.46
N GLY A 307 17.26 -2.06 -14.60
CA GLY A 307 17.52 -1.28 -15.80
C GLY A 307 17.92 -2.19 -16.97
N SER A 308 19.04 -2.90 -16.83
CA SER A 308 19.61 -3.73 -17.91
C SER A 308 19.24 -5.21 -17.80
N GLY A 309 18.79 -5.67 -16.64
CA GLY A 309 18.56 -7.09 -16.35
C GLY A 309 19.82 -7.81 -15.87
N GLN A 310 20.98 -7.17 -15.99
CA GLN A 310 22.28 -7.75 -15.69
C GLN A 310 22.95 -7.02 -14.54
N VAL A 311 23.71 -7.75 -13.74
CA VAL A 311 24.50 -7.22 -12.63
C VAL A 311 25.95 -7.69 -12.75
N ASP A 312 26.89 -6.96 -12.15
CA ASP A 312 28.27 -7.42 -12.06
C ASP A 312 28.37 -8.71 -11.24
N LEU A 313 29.23 -9.64 -11.69
CA LEU A 313 29.40 -10.93 -11.04
C LEU A 313 29.97 -10.79 -9.62
N ALA A 314 30.87 -9.83 -9.37
CA ALA A 314 31.39 -9.59 -8.02
C ALA A 314 30.30 -9.00 -7.12
N TRP A 315 29.47 -8.09 -7.64
CA TRP A 315 28.28 -7.60 -6.92
C TRP A 315 27.31 -8.74 -6.59
N ALA A 316 27.04 -9.63 -7.56
CA ALA A 316 26.15 -10.77 -7.39
C ALA A 316 26.68 -11.75 -6.34
N ARG A 317 27.99 -12.03 -6.32
CA ARG A 317 28.62 -12.86 -5.29
C ARG A 317 28.56 -12.22 -3.91
N ALA A 318 28.74 -10.91 -3.81
CA ALA A 318 28.72 -10.22 -2.52
C ALA A 318 27.32 -10.16 -1.87
N HIS A 319 26.25 -10.16 -2.68
CA HIS A 319 24.88 -9.99 -2.17
C HIS A 319 23.99 -11.23 -2.32
N HIS A 320 24.36 -12.17 -3.19
CA HIS A 320 23.55 -13.29 -3.66
C HIS A 320 24.42 -14.50 -4.03
N ASP A 321 25.41 -14.81 -3.19
CA ASP A 321 26.38 -15.89 -3.40
C ASP A 321 25.76 -17.25 -3.73
N LEU A 322 24.77 -17.70 -2.96
CA LEU A 322 24.10 -18.99 -3.17
C LEU A 322 23.40 -19.04 -4.53
N TRP A 323 22.88 -17.90 -5.00
CA TRP A 323 22.30 -17.82 -6.33
C TRP A 323 23.36 -17.90 -7.42
N VAL A 324 24.49 -17.20 -7.27
CA VAL A 324 25.59 -17.27 -8.24
C VAL A 324 26.12 -18.69 -8.34
N GLU A 325 26.31 -19.39 -7.23
CA GLU A 325 26.75 -20.79 -7.21
C GLU A 325 25.78 -21.69 -7.99
N GLN A 326 24.47 -21.53 -7.79
CA GLN A 326 23.44 -22.29 -8.49
C GLN A 326 23.38 -22.01 -10.00
N GLU A 327 23.58 -20.76 -10.43
CA GLU A 327 23.61 -20.41 -11.85
C GLU A 327 24.89 -20.91 -12.53
N GLN A 328 26.03 -20.85 -11.84
CA GLN A 328 27.29 -21.38 -12.35
C GLN A 328 27.24 -22.92 -12.47
N ALA A 329 26.66 -23.60 -11.48
CA ALA A 329 26.43 -25.03 -11.54
C ALA A 329 25.48 -25.42 -12.71
N ARG A 330 24.37 -24.69 -12.91
CA ARG A 330 23.47 -24.92 -14.04
C ARG A 330 24.13 -24.71 -15.39
N THR A 331 24.99 -23.70 -15.52
CA THR A 331 25.73 -23.43 -16.75
C THR A 331 26.78 -24.52 -17.02
N ALA A 332 27.44 -25.02 -15.97
CA ALA A 332 28.42 -26.09 -16.08
C ALA A 332 27.78 -27.44 -16.46
N SER A 333 26.54 -27.70 -16.01
CA SER A 333 25.80 -28.95 -16.28
C SER A 333 24.87 -28.91 -17.51
N GLY A 334 24.64 -27.75 -18.12
CA GLY A 334 23.86 -27.62 -19.36
C GLY A 334 24.65 -28.02 -20.62
N PRO A 335 24.01 -28.10 -21.80
CA PRO A 335 24.73 -28.29 -23.06
C PRO A 335 25.72 -27.13 -23.22
N GLN A 336 27.02 -27.41 -23.05
CA GLN A 336 28.05 -26.46 -23.43
C GLN A 336 27.89 -26.27 -24.93
N LEU A 337 27.49 -25.05 -25.35
CA LEU A 337 27.57 -24.66 -26.76
C LEU A 337 29.01 -24.97 -27.18
N GLY A 338 29.15 -26.01 -28.00
CA GLY A 338 30.45 -26.60 -28.32
C GLY A 338 31.43 -25.49 -28.67
N SER A 339 32.61 -25.55 -28.05
CA SER A 339 33.74 -24.74 -28.45
C SER A 339 33.77 -24.68 -29.97
N ARG A 340 33.53 -23.51 -30.56
CA ARG A 340 33.85 -23.28 -31.97
C ARG A 340 35.33 -23.69 -32.10
N PRO A 341 35.67 -24.72 -32.88
CA PRO A 341 37.08 -25.01 -33.10
C PRO A 341 37.70 -23.73 -33.68
N ALA A 342 38.78 -23.28 -33.07
CA ALA A 342 39.57 -22.20 -33.61
C ALA A 342 39.91 -22.55 -35.07
N PRO A 343 39.74 -21.62 -36.04
CA PRO A 343 40.22 -21.88 -37.38
C PRO A 343 41.72 -22.14 -37.30
N ALA A 344 42.14 -23.25 -37.90
CA ALA A 344 43.55 -23.56 -38.05
C ALA A 344 44.12 -22.59 -39.10
N GLU A 345 44.91 -21.62 -38.65
CA GLU A 345 45.96 -20.96 -39.44
C GLU A 345 47.19 -20.77 -38.57
#